data_AF-A0A843T6K0-F1
#
_entry.id   AF-A0A843T6K0-F1
#
_cell.length_a   1.000
_cell.length_b   1.000
_cell.length_c   1.000
_cell.angle_alpha   90.00
_cell.angle_beta   90.00
_cell.angle_gamma   90.00
#
_symmetry.space_group_name_H-M   'P 1'
#
loop_
_entity.id
_entity.type
_entity.pdbx_description
1 polymer ?
#
loop_
_entity_poly.entity_id
_entity_poly.type
_entity_poly.pdbx_seq_one_letter_code
_entity_poly.pdbx_strand_id
1 'polypeptide(L)' 'MHVQGHPECVLRLRRVEFYKSMPAKRIPGLWQDVYRPQRAGVSLYVKLQISRAEFVVVISFKER' A
#
# COMPACT_ATOMS: atom_id res chain seq x y z
N MET A 1 -15.72 -4.44 -16.84
CA MET A 1 -15.36 -3.42 -15.82
C MET A 1 -13.84 -3.41 -15.75
N HIS A 2 -13.19 -2.44 -16.38
CA HIS A 2 -11.73 -2.30 -16.31
C HIS A 2 -11.41 -1.78 -14.91
N VAL A 3 -10.74 -2.60 -14.10
CA VAL A 3 -10.13 -2.13 -12.85
C VAL A 3 -9.00 -1.21 -13.29
N GLN A 4 -9.25 0.11 -13.29
CA GLN A 4 -8.20 1.08 -13.57
C GLN A 4 -7.09 0.87 -12.54
N GLY A 5 -5.86 0.78 -13.04
CA GLY A 5 -4.77 0.12 -12.35
C GLY A 5 -4.42 0.74 -11.00
N HIS A 6 -4.06 -0.15 -10.08
CA HIS A 6 -3.19 -0.02 -8.91
C HIS A 6 -2.65 1.37 -8.47
N PRO A 7 -1.98 2.20 -9.30
CA PRO A 7 -1.51 3.54 -8.89
C PRO A 7 -2.59 4.50 -8.39
N GLU A 8 -3.78 4.52 -8.97
CA GLU A 8 -4.83 5.48 -8.57
C GLU A 8 -5.33 5.24 -7.14
N CYS A 9 -5.32 3.98 -6.70
CA CYS A 9 -5.71 3.61 -5.35
C CYS A 9 -4.73 4.22 -4.33
N VAL A 10 -3.43 4.18 -4.66
CA VAL A 10 -2.36 4.73 -3.82
C VAL A 10 -2.46 6.25 -3.71
N LEU A 11 -2.70 6.93 -4.84
CA LEU A 11 -2.86 8.39 -4.87
C LEU A 11 -4.09 8.89 -4.10
N ARG A 12 -5.08 8.02 -3.87
CA ARG A 12 -6.33 8.32 -3.16
C ARG A 12 -6.38 7.77 -1.73
N LEU A 13 -5.26 7.27 -1.20
CA LEU A 13 -5.21 6.76 0.18
C LEU A 13 -5.53 7.88 1.18
N ARG A 14 -6.38 7.57 2.14
CA ARG A 14 -6.76 8.48 3.22
C ARG A 14 -6.16 8.00 4.54
N ARG A 15 -5.93 8.93 5.46
CA ARG A 15 -5.41 8.64 6.81
C ARG A 15 -6.30 7.66 7.59
N VAL A 16 -7.62 7.68 7.39
CA VAL A 16 -8.55 6.72 8.02
C VAL A 16 -8.36 5.28 7.53
N GLU A 17 -7.74 5.11 6.36
CA GLU A 17 -7.46 3.80 5.76
C GLU A 17 -6.10 3.24 6.27
N PHE A 18 -5.34 4.00 7.07
CA PHE A 18 -4.11 3.54 7.71
C PHE A 18 -4.42 2.45 8.75
N TYR A 19 -3.70 1.34 8.65
CA TYR A 19 -3.84 0.22 9.55
C TYR A 19 -2.68 0.15 10.56
N LYS A 20 -1.44 0.12 10.07
CA LYS A 20 -0.23 0.08 10.92
C LYS A 20 1.04 0.31 10.12
N SER A 21 2.10 0.70 10.80
CA SER A 21 3.48 0.60 10.27
C SER A 21 4.13 -0.69 10.75
N MET A 22 4.96 -1.31 9.91
CA MET A 22 5.69 -2.53 10.27
C MET A 22 7.07 -2.60 9.59
N PRO A 23 8.06 -3.28 10.19
CA PRO A 23 9.32 -3.55 9.52
C PRO A 23 9.14 -4.35 8.23
N ALA A 24 9.90 -4.00 7.19
CA ALA A 24 9.93 -4.69 5.93
C ALA A 24 10.59 -6.07 6.10
N LYS A 25 9.84 -7.15 5.82
CA LYS A 25 10.37 -8.51 5.95
C LYS A 25 11.54 -8.82 5.00
N ARG A 26 11.54 -8.22 3.80
CA ARG A 26 12.51 -8.51 2.75
C ARG A 26 13.72 -7.57 2.76
N ILE A 27 13.60 -6.38 3.36
CA ILE A 27 14.66 -5.38 3.39
C ILE A 27 14.83 -4.89 4.83
N PRO A 28 15.70 -5.55 5.61
CA PRO A 28 15.95 -5.17 6.99
C PRO A 28 16.34 -3.69 7.12
N GLY A 29 15.83 -3.07 8.19
CA GLY A 29 16.03 -1.64 8.49
C GLY A 29 15.04 -0.70 7.79
N LEU A 30 14.22 -1.19 6.84
CA LEU A 30 13.14 -0.39 6.26
C LEU A 30 11.79 -0.66 6.93
N TRP A 31 10.91 0.33 6.84
CA TRP A 31 9.55 0.29 7.37
C TRP A 31 8.52 0.41 6.24
N GLN A 32 7.37 -0.20 6.46
CA GLN A 32 6.24 -0.21 5.55
C GLN A 32 4.99 0.28 6.26
N ASP A 33 4.30 1.23 5.65
CA ASP A 33 2.97 1.64 6.08
C ASP A 33 1.93 0.80 5.37
N VAL A 34 1.00 0.26 6.14
CA VAL A 34 -0.06 -0.59 5.65
C VAL A 34 -1.37 0.17 5.65
N TYR A 35 -2.06 0.16 4.52
CA TYR A 35 -3.39 0.71 4.34
C TYR A 35 -4.38 -0.39 3.95
N ARG A 36 -5.65 -0.19 4.32
CA ARG A 36 -6.77 -1.08 4.01
C ARG A 36 -7.94 -0.32 3.37
N PRO A 37 -7.76 0.26 2.16
CA PRO A 37 -8.85 0.95 1.50
C PRO A 37 -9.87 -0.06 0.96
N GLN A 38 -11.12 0.39 0.85
CA GLN A 38 -12.16 -0.31 0.11
C GLN A 38 -12.45 0.48 -1.18
N ARG A 39 -12.38 -0.20 -2.33
CA ARG A 39 -12.62 0.39 -3.65
C ARG A 39 -13.55 -0.53 -4.43
N ALA A 40 -14.66 0.01 -4.94
CA ALA A 40 -15.67 -0.76 -5.70
C ALA A 40 -16.08 -2.09 -5.02
N GLY A 41 -16.24 -2.07 -3.69
CA GLY A 41 -16.60 -3.26 -2.90
C GLY A 41 -15.41 -4.18 -2.54
N VAL A 42 -14.25 -4.03 -3.17
CA VAL A 42 -13.06 -4.84 -2.92
C VAL A 42 -12.23 -4.24 -1.78
N SER A 43 -11.89 -5.08 -0.80
CA SER A 43 -10.95 -4.72 0.26
C SER A 43 -9.52 -4.97 -0.22
N LEU A 44 -8.70 -3.92 -0.21
CA LEU A 44 -7.31 -4.00 -0.65
C LEU A 44 -6.38 -3.97 0.57
N TYR A 45 -5.24 -4.65 0.46
CA TYR A 45 -4.14 -4.53 1.41
C TYR A 45 -2.97 -3.89 0.69
N VAL A 46 -2.67 -2.62 1.00
CA VAL A 46 -1.65 -1.82 0.32
C VAL A 46 -0.49 -1.59 1.27
N LYS A 47 0.74 -1.87 0.86
CA LYS A 47 1.95 -1.57 1.63
C LYS A 47 2.81 -0.55 0.88
N LEU A 48 3.08 0.57 1.54
CA LEU A 48 3.97 1.62 1.03
C LEU A 48 5.30 1.54 1.75
N GLN A 49 6.39 1.50 0.97
CA GLN A 49 7.75 1.48 1.50
C GLN A 49 8.56 2.55 0.77
N ILE A 50 9.24 3.40 1.55
CA ILE A 50 10.25 4.30 1.01
C ILE A 50 11.50 3.46 0.74
N SER A 51 12.02 3.51 -0.49
CA SER A 51 13.27 2.81 -0.80
C SER A 51 14.47 3.53 -0.17
N ARG A 52 15.63 2.89 -0.12
CA ARG A 52 16.87 3.53 0.36
C ARG A 52 17.33 4.70 -0.51
N ALA A 53 16.87 4.77 -1.75
CA ALA A 53 17.14 5.86 -2.67
C ALA A 53 16.04 6.95 -2.60
N GLU A 54 15.18 6.92 -1.58
CA GLU A 54 14.11 7.90 -1.30
C GLU A 54 12.98 7.98 -2.33
N PHE A 55 13.03 7.20 -3.41
CA PHE A 55 11.89 7.01 -4.33
C PHE A 55 10.96 5.89 -3.82
N VAL A 56 9.68 6.19 -3.66
CA VAL A 56 8.66 5.28 -3.08
C VAL A 56 8.38 4.08 -3.99
N VAL A 57 8.27 2.88 -3.42
CA VAL A 57 7.83 1.67 -4.14
C VAL A 57 6.63 1.03 -3.43
N VAL A 58 5.55 0.83 -4.18
CA VAL A 58 4.33 0.13 -3.74
C VAL A 58 4.59 -1.37 -3.81
N ILE A 59 4.43 -2.08 -2.68
CA ILE A 59 4.67 -3.52 -2.65
C ILE A 59 3.38 -4.24 -2.26
N SER A 60 2.78 -4.86 -3.27
CA SER A 60 1.73 -5.88 -3.21
C SER A 60 0.34 -5.37 -2.85
N PHE A 61 -0.59 -5.71 -3.76
CA PHE A 61 -2.03 -5.76 -3.51
C PHE A 61 -2.35 -7.20 -3.16
N LYS A 62 -3.06 -7.42 -2.06
CA LYS A 62 -3.73 -8.69 -1.80
C LYS A 62 -5.22 -8.43 -1.81
N GLU A 63 -5.92 -9.02 -2.77
CA GLU A 63 -7.38 -9.16 -2.73
C GLU A 63 -7.73 -10.14 -1.60
N ARG A 64 -8.80 -9.84 -0.87
CA ARG A 64 -9.38 -10.74 0.13
C ARG A 64 -10.67 -11.32 -0.39
#